data_AF-A0A560V4J3-F1
#
_entry.id   AF-A0A560V4J3-F1
#
_cell.length_a   1.000
_cell.length_b   1.000
_cell.length_c   1.000
_cell.angle_alpha   90.00
_cell.angle_beta   90.00
_cell.angle_gamma   90.00
#
_symmetry.space_group_name_H-M   'P 1'
#
loop_
_entity.id
_entity.type
_entity.pdbx_description
1 polymer ?
#
loop_
_entity_poly.entity_id
_entity_poly.type
_entity_poly.pdbx_seq_one_letter_code
_entity_poly.pdbx_strand_id
1 'polypeptide(L)' 'MKTAKGPRRSPRFALSSKPLYVHLSELERGELERAAQAQNRSLSSTARSLLIGAMRAARLAAGKPEG' A
#
# COMPACT_ATOMS: atom_id res chain seq x y z
N MET A 1 -12.90 20.36 32.68
CA MET A 1 -13.17 19.09 31.96
C MET A 1 -11.84 18.41 31.65
N LYS A 2 -11.58 17.21 32.22
CA LYS A 2 -10.45 16.36 31.82
C LYS A 2 -10.97 15.38 30.76
N THR A 3 -10.52 15.50 29.51
CA THR A 3 -10.83 14.51 28.48
C THR A 3 -9.93 13.29 28.69
N ALA A 4 -10.55 12.14 28.99
CA ALA A 4 -9.84 10.88 29.09
C ALA A 4 -9.18 10.57 27.75
N LYS A 5 -7.84 10.58 27.71
CA LYS A 5 -7.02 10.19 26.56
C LYS A 5 -6.99 8.65 26.49
N GLY A 6 -8.14 8.04 26.25
CA GLY A 6 -8.24 6.60 26.00
C GLY A 6 -7.42 6.20 24.77
N PRO A 7 -7.02 4.92 24.62
CA PRO A 7 -6.25 4.48 23.47
C PRO A 7 -7.06 4.78 22.21
N ARG A 8 -6.59 5.74 21.41
CA ARG A 8 -7.15 6.03 20.07
C ARG A 8 -6.87 4.81 19.22
N ARG A 9 -7.81 3.86 19.20
CA ARG A 9 -7.82 2.81 18.17
C ARG A 9 -7.88 3.55 16.84
N SER A 10 -6.84 3.39 16.02
CA SER A 10 -6.87 3.89 14.65
C SER A 10 -8.11 3.34 13.98
N PRO A 11 -8.86 4.15 13.20
CA PRO A 11 -9.99 3.66 12.43
C PRO A 11 -9.59 2.38 11.70
N ARG A 12 -10.48 1.37 11.68
CA ARG A 12 -10.29 0.24 10.76
C ARG A 12 -10.09 0.84 9.37
N PHE A 13 -9.06 0.39 8.65
CA PHE A 13 -8.62 0.90 7.34
C PHE A 13 -7.83 2.22 7.33
N ALA A 14 -7.48 2.80 8.48
CA ALA A 14 -6.53 3.90 8.52
C ALA A 14 -5.15 3.43 8.03
N LEU A 15 -4.57 4.19 7.11
CA LEU A 15 -3.19 3.95 6.68
C LEU A 15 -2.25 4.12 7.86
N SER A 16 -1.29 3.20 7.99
CA SER A 16 -0.15 3.41 8.86
C SER A 16 0.54 4.71 8.47
N SER A 17 0.85 5.56 9.45
CA SER A 17 1.68 6.75 9.24
C SER A 17 3.15 6.43 8.99
N LYS A 18 3.57 5.17 9.24
CA LYS A 18 4.93 4.73 8.99
C LYS A 18 5.09 4.35 7.52
N PRO A 19 6.01 4.99 6.77
CA PRO A 19 6.30 4.62 5.40
C PRO A 19 7.00 3.25 5.34
N LEU A 20 6.79 2.54 4.23
CA LEU A 20 7.58 1.37 3.87
C LEU A 20 8.59 1.79 2.79
N TYR A 21 9.87 1.55 3.06
CA TYR A 21 10.95 1.76 2.11
C TYR A 21 11.28 0.45 1.42
N VAL A 22 11.47 0.50 0.10
CA VAL A 22 11.83 -0.65 -0.72
C VAL A 22 13.02 -0.28 -1.60
N HIS A 23 13.93 -1.22 -1.78
CA HIS A 23 14.99 -1.10 -2.76
C HIS A 23 14.48 -1.67 -4.08
N LEU A 24 14.59 -0.86 -5.14
CA LEU A 24 14.28 -1.25 -6.50
C LEU A 24 15.55 -1.11 -7.33
N SER A 25 15.75 -2.01 -8.28
CA SER A 25 16.67 -1.78 -9.38
C SER A 25 16.25 -0.54 -10.17
N GLU A 26 17.19 0.02 -10.93
CA GLU A 26 16.90 1.18 -11.79
C GLU A 26 15.79 0.88 -12.81
N LEU A 27 15.75 -0.36 -13.33
CA LEU A 27 14.74 -0.80 -14.27
C LEU A 27 13.35 -0.85 -13.62
N GLU A 28 13.22 -1.51 -12.47
CA GLU A 28 11.95 -1.59 -11.73
C GLU A 28 11.44 -0.20 -11.33
N ARG A 29 12.35 0.68 -10.90
CA ARG A 29 12.02 2.07 -10.58
C ARG A 29 11.52 2.82 -11.82
N GLY A 30 12.20 2.69 -12.95
CA GLY A 30 11.82 3.33 -14.19
C GLY A 30 10.45 2.85 -14.70
N GLU A 31 10.13 1.57 -14.56
CA GLU A 31 8.79 1.03 -14.86
C GLU A 31 7.71 1.64 -13.97
N LEU A 32 7.96 1.72 -12.66
CA LEU A 32 7.03 2.30 -11.71
C LEU A 32 6.79 3.80 -11.98
N GLU A 33 7.84 4.56 -12.30
CA GLU A 33 7.76 5.98 -12.64
C GLU A 33 6.93 6.20 -13.91
N ARG A 34 7.17 5.41 -14.97
CA ARG A 34 6.36 5.46 -16.21
C ARG A 34 4.89 5.14 -15.94
N ALA A 35 4.61 4.11 -15.15
CA ALA A 35 3.24 3.73 -14.81
C ALA A 35 2.53 4.82 -13.99
N ALA A 36 3.22 5.45 -13.04
CA ALA A 36 2.68 6.55 -12.24
C ALA A 36 2.38 7.79 -13.09
N GLN A 37 3.27 8.15 -14.01
CA GLN A 37 3.06 9.23 -14.98
C GLN A 37 1.85 8.96 -15.87
N ALA A 38 1.76 7.76 -16.46
CA ALA A 38 0.66 7.37 -17.34
C ALA A 38 -0.72 7.44 -16.65
N GLN A 39 -0.77 7.18 -15.33
CA GLN A 39 -2.00 7.20 -14.54
C GLN A 39 -2.28 8.56 -13.88
N ASN A 40 -1.39 9.54 -14.02
CA ASN A 40 -1.41 10.80 -13.29
C ASN A 40 -1.58 10.60 -11.76
N ARG A 41 -0.78 9.67 -11.21
CA ARG A 41 -0.79 9.30 -9.78
C ARG A 41 0.60 9.42 -9.19
N SER A 42 0.68 9.51 -7.85
CA SER A 42 1.97 9.49 -7.17
C SER A 42 2.61 8.11 -7.19
N LEU A 43 3.95 8.05 -7.20
CA LEU A 43 4.76 6.83 -7.10
C LEU A 43 4.27 5.91 -5.98
N SER A 44 4.08 6.44 -4.76
CA SER A 44 3.61 5.65 -3.61
C SER A 44 2.18 5.12 -3.78
N SER A 45 1.30 5.88 -4.45
CA SER A 45 -0.07 5.40 -4.75
C SER A 45 -0.03 4.25 -5.75
N THR A 46 0.76 4.37 -6.81
CA THR A 46 0.90 3.34 -7.85
C THR A 46 1.54 2.08 -7.27
N ALA A 47 2.63 2.22 -6.51
CA ALA A 47 3.31 1.11 -5.85
C ALA A 47 2.36 0.36 -4.89
N ARG A 48 1.55 1.10 -4.13
CA ARG A 48 0.56 0.50 -3.24
C ARG A 48 -0.50 -0.28 -4.00
N SER A 49 -1.02 0.24 -5.11
CA SER A 49 -2.02 -0.46 -5.93
C SER A 49 -1.46 -1.78 -6.48
N LEU A 50 -0.22 -1.77 -6.99
CA LEU A 50 0.47 -2.97 -7.46
C LEU A 50 0.66 -3.99 -6.34
N LEU A 51 1.12 -3.55 -5.17
CA LEU A 51 1.29 -4.41 -3.99
C LEU A 51 -0.03 -5.07 -3.57
N ILE A 52 -1.13 -4.31 -3.52
CA ILE A 52 -2.46 -4.86 -3.18
C ILE A 52 -2.90 -5.90 -4.22
N GLY A 53 -2.70 -5.61 -5.50
CA GLY A 53 -3.00 -6.55 -6.59
C GLY A 53 -2.21 -7.86 -6.44
N ALA A 54 -0.90 -7.76 -6.22
CA ALA A 54 -0.02 -8.91 -6.01
C ALA A 54 -0.41 -9.73 -4.76
N MET A 55 -0.73 -9.06 -3.65
CA MET A 55 -1.20 -9.73 -2.43
C MET A 55 -2.50 -10.50 -2.65
N ARG A 56 -3.45 -9.93 -3.40
CA ARG A 56 -4.70 -10.62 -3.75
C ARG A 56 -4.44 -11.84 -4.63
N ALA A 57 -3.63 -11.68 -5.68
CA ALA A 57 -3.25 -12.79 -6.55
C ALA A 57 -2.55 -13.92 -5.79
N ALA A 58 -1.63 -13.57 -4.87
CA ALA A 58 -0.95 -14.54 -4.02
C ALA A 58 -1.91 -15.29 -3.08
N ARG A 59 -2.93 -14.62 -2.52
CA ARG A 59 -3.96 -15.26 -1.68
C ARG A 59 -4.82 -16.24 -2.47
N LEU A 60 -5.24 -15.85 -3.67
CA LEU A 60 -6.00 -16.71 -4.57
C LEU A 60 -5.18 -17.95 -4.96
N ALA A 61 -3.90 -17.77 -5.32
CA ALA A 61 -3.00 -18.87 -5.62
C ALA A 61 -2.77 -19.80 -4.41
N ALA A 62 -2.80 -19.25 -3.19
CA ALA A 62 -2.67 -20.03 -1.95
C ALA A 62 -3.98 -20.70 -1.49
N GLY A 63 -5.06 -20.64 -2.28
CA GLY A 63 -6.34 -21.29 -1.96
C GLY A 63 -7.09 -20.69 -0.78
N LYS A 64 -6.76 -19.45 -0.37
CA LYS A 64 -7.48 -18.75 0.70
C LYS A 64 -8.55 -17.84 0.10
N PRO A 65 -9.86 -18.12 0.29
CA PRO A 65 -10.90 -17.20 -0.14
C PRO A 65 -10.82 -15.88 0.63
N GLU A 66 -11.13 -14.78 -0.05
CA GLU A 66 -11.32 -13.47 0.57
C GLU A 66 -12.46 -13.60 1.59
N GLY A 67 -12.17 -13.38 2.87
CA GLY A 67 -13.15 -13.42 3.97
C GLY A 67 -13.97 -12.14 4.08
#